data_AF-F4PTZ2-F1
#
_entry.id   AF-F4PTZ2-F1
#
_cell.length_a   1.000
_cell.length_b   1.000
_cell.length_c   1.000
_cell.angle_alpha   90.00
_cell.angle_beta   90.00
_cell.angle_gamma   90.00
#
_symmetry.space_group_name_H-M   'P 1'
#
loop_
_entity.id
_entity.type
_entity.pdbx_description
1 polymer ?
#
loop_
_entity_poly.entity_id
_entity_poly.type
_entity_poly.pdbx_seq_one_letter_code
_entity_poly.pdbx_strand_id
1 'polypeptide(L)'
;MSTTFSSNKEGSTDSTIISSTNEEVVAGEERRKKTVKKKPASLVAAETTSNDNSSSSTSTTSTFAGNNDQEEEGEGEGEGEETTKKKKKKKKKKKNKSTSSFEAEPTTTTTFVPVPPAGSHCGLCGKTGKMRVTKCCKNIICDDYDKYQLMSFARNSCSRNHDRYTVCNTHFELKHRGAWQKCLECQRMMGVPSFADQGTNEYNFVKLANPPKYTITCSYCPYSSGSLKDFPSISYKFGDTKKSYACITCYKTKRNIL
;
A
#
# COMPACT_ATOMS: atom_id res chain seq x y z
N MET A 1 12.59 -44.18 -50.86
CA MET A 1 13.03 -45.49 -50.35
C MET A 1 12.64 -45.56 -48.88
N SER A 2 11.63 -46.37 -48.62
CA SER A 2 10.94 -46.52 -47.34
C SER A 2 11.80 -47.32 -46.36
N THR A 3 11.93 -46.86 -45.12
CA THR A 3 12.33 -47.71 -44.00
C THR A 3 11.37 -47.47 -42.83
N THR A 4 10.67 -48.55 -42.51
CA THR A 4 9.73 -48.76 -41.40
C THR A 4 10.49 -48.84 -40.07
N PHE A 5 9.92 -48.28 -39.00
CA PHE A 5 10.35 -48.60 -37.63
C PHE A 5 9.15 -49.04 -36.79
N SER A 6 9.36 -50.18 -36.16
CA SER A 6 8.37 -51.03 -35.49
C SER A 6 7.97 -50.54 -34.10
N SER A 7 6.74 -50.88 -33.78
CA SER A 7 6.06 -50.82 -32.49
C SER A 7 6.83 -51.45 -31.33
N ASN A 8 6.68 -50.89 -30.12
CA ASN A 8 6.88 -51.62 -28.88
C ASN A 8 5.73 -51.43 -27.88
N LYS A 9 5.04 -52.56 -27.73
CA LYS A 9 4.23 -53.15 -26.66
C LYS A 9 4.04 -52.45 -25.32
N GLU A 10 2.80 -52.62 -24.88
CA GLU A 10 2.15 -52.37 -23.60
C GLU A 10 2.62 -53.30 -22.46
N GLY A 11 2.53 -52.79 -21.23
CA GLY A 11 2.37 -53.52 -19.96
C GLY A 11 1.79 -52.51 -18.97
N SER A 12 0.56 -52.59 -18.44
CA SER A 12 -0.21 -53.67 -17.80
C SER A 12 0.36 -54.13 -16.45
N THR A 13 -0.18 -53.54 -15.37
CA THR A 13 -0.68 -54.15 -14.11
C THR A 13 -0.82 -53.01 -13.08
N ASP A 14 -2.04 -52.58 -12.74
CA ASP A 14 -2.97 -53.12 -11.74
C ASP A 14 -2.54 -52.77 -10.31
N SER A 15 -3.28 -51.87 -9.65
CA SER A 15 -3.23 -51.63 -8.21
C SER A 15 -4.47 -50.85 -7.73
N THR A 16 -5.49 -51.64 -7.40
CA THR A 16 -6.23 -51.59 -6.13
C THR A 16 -7.04 -50.33 -5.78
N ILE A 17 -8.32 -50.46 -6.08
CA ILE A 17 -9.45 -49.73 -5.51
C ILE A 17 -9.58 -50.04 -4.01
N ILE A 18 -9.59 -49.02 -3.16
CA ILE A 18 -10.09 -49.14 -1.77
C ILE A 18 -11.36 -48.31 -1.68
N SER A 19 -12.49 -49.00 -1.83
CA SER A 19 -13.80 -48.53 -1.40
C SER A 19 -13.93 -48.82 0.10
N SER A 20 -14.27 -47.80 0.89
CA SER A 20 -14.72 -48.00 2.27
C SER A 20 -15.95 -47.14 2.49
N THR A 21 -17.10 -47.78 2.31
CA THR A 21 -18.40 -47.36 2.82
C THR A 21 -18.48 -47.77 4.29
N ASN A 22 -19.00 -46.88 5.15
CA ASN A 22 -19.74 -47.27 6.34
C ASN A 22 -20.83 -46.23 6.61
N GLU A 23 -22.07 -46.73 6.53
CA GLU A 23 -23.33 -46.21 7.06
C GLU A 23 -23.22 -45.94 8.57
N GLU A 24 -23.65 -44.77 9.06
CA GLU A 24 -25.02 -44.44 9.52
C GLU A 24 -25.30 -44.89 10.96
N VAL A 25 -25.35 -43.93 11.90
CA VAL A 25 -26.26 -44.00 13.06
C VAL A 25 -26.84 -42.60 13.33
N VAL A 26 -28.15 -42.62 13.49
CA VAL A 26 -29.19 -41.60 13.59
C VAL A 26 -29.21 -40.88 14.95
N ALA A 27 -29.61 -39.60 14.98
CA ALA A 27 -30.75 -39.06 15.78
C ALA A 27 -30.59 -37.59 16.22
N GLY A 28 -31.53 -36.75 15.74
CA GLY A 28 -32.22 -35.65 16.45
C GLY A 28 -31.44 -34.36 16.76
N GLU A 29 -32.01 -33.15 16.77
CA GLU A 29 -33.39 -32.72 16.70
C GLU A 29 -33.47 -31.18 16.43
N GLU A 30 -34.47 -30.79 15.64
CA GLU A 30 -35.26 -29.55 15.64
C GLU A 30 -34.71 -28.10 15.52
N ARG A 31 -35.18 -27.48 14.42
CA ARG A 31 -36.01 -26.25 14.31
C ARG A 31 -35.50 -24.95 14.96
N ARG A 32 -35.22 -23.97 14.08
CA ARG A 32 -36.04 -22.74 13.99
C ARG A 32 -35.86 -22.03 12.65
N LYS A 33 -36.86 -22.20 11.77
CA LYS A 33 -37.11 -21.35 10.62
C LYS A 33 -37.68 -20.01 11.13
N LYS A 34 -37.06 -18.88 10.78
CA LYS A 34 -37.76 -17.60 10.71
C LYS A 34 -37.79 -17.14 9.26
N THR A 35 -38.97 -17.34 8.69
CA THR A 35 -39.47 -16.71 7.48
C THR A 35 -39.57 -15.19 7.72
N VAL A 36 -38.91 -14.39 6.89
CA VAL A 36 -39.21 -12.97 6.76
C VAL A 36 -39.97 -12.77 5.44
N LYS A 37 -41.17 -12.21 5.59
CA LYS A 37 -42.16 -11.89 4.58
C LYS A 37 -41.58 -11.02 3.45
N LYS A 38 -41.85 -11.45 2.21
CA LYS A 38 -41.99 -10.57 1.03
C LYS A 38 -43.05 -9.50 1.28
N LYS A 39 -42.82 -8.29 0.76
CA LYS A 39 -43.85 -7.34 0.37
C LYS A 39 -43.51 -6.83 -1.04
N PRO A 40 -44.35 -7.04 -2.07
CA PRO A 40 -44.21 -6.40 -3.37
C PRO A 40 -45.32 -5.35 -3.59
N ALA A 41 -44.95 -4.26 -4.29
CA ALA A 41 -45.77 -3.27 -5.05
C ALA A 41 -44.93 -1.98 -5.12
N SER A 42 -44.83 -1.20 -6.20
CA SER A 42 -45.54 -1.08 -7.49
C SER A 42 -44.51 -0.54 -8.52
N LEU A 43 -44.48 -0.99 -9.78
CA LEU A 43 -45.23 -0.44 -10.93
C LEU A 43 -45.40 1.09 -10.90
N VAL A 44 -44.56 1.79 -11.68
CA VAL A 44 -44.99 2.89 -12.55
C VAL A 44 -44.10 2.89 -13.80
N ALA A 45 -44.76 2.88 -14.96
CA ALA A 45 -44.21 3.09 -16.28
C ALA A 45 -44.17 4.58 -16.62
N ALA A 46 -43.23 5.01 -17.46
CA ALA A 46 -43.32 6.11 -18.42
C ALA A 46 -41.93 6.23 -19.09
N GLU A 47 -41.79 5.82 -20.35
CA GLU A 47 -41.93 6.63 -21.57
C GLU A 47 -40.58 7.14 -22.11
N THR A 48 -40.26 6.59 -23.28
CA THR A 48 -39.59 7.19 -24.44
C THR A 48 -39.29 8.69 -24.38
N THR A 49 -38.06 9.07 -24.74
CA THR A 49 -37.79 9.94 -25.90
C THR A 49 -36.31 9.87 -26.25
N SER A 50 -36.04 9.33 -27.43
CA SER A 50 -34.89 9.66 -28.27
C SER A 50 -34.87 11.16 -28.54
N ASN A 51 -33.71 11.80 -28.35
CA ASN A 51 -33.45 13.11 -28.92
C ASN A 51 -32.07 13.08 -29.56
N ASP A 52 -32.09 12.87 -30.88
CA ASP A 52 -31.02 13.28 -31.78
C ASP A 52 -30.87 14.80 -31.68
N ASN A 53 -29.63 15.28 -31.54
CA ASN A 53 -29.31 16.60 -32.02
C ASN A 53 -27.86 16.64 -32.52
N SER A 54 -27.75 16.42 -33.83
CA SER A 54 -26.69 16.94 -34.68
C SER A 54 -26.67 18.46 -34.61
N SER A 55 -25.52 19.05 -34.31
CA SER A 55 -25.10 20.41 -34.67
C SER A 55 -23.61 20.52 -34.32
N SER A 56 -22.66 20.35 -35.24
CA SER A 56 -22.28 21.30 -36.30
C SER A 56 -22.11 22.73 -35.80
N SER A 57 -20.89 23.08 -35.36
CA SER A 57 -20.31 24.43 -35.44
C SER A 57 -18.80 24.30 -35.20
N THR A 58 -17.95 24.37 -36.22
CA THR A 58 -17.25 25.57 -36.73
C THR A 58 -16.69 26.47 -35.63
N SER A 59 -15.37 26.42 -35.43
CA SER A 59 -14.54 27.52 -34.90
C SER A 59 -13.09 27.24 -35.34
N THR A 60 -12.67 27.79 -36.48
CA THR A 60 -11.83 29.02 -36.57
C THR A 60 -10.58 28.97 -35.69
N THR A 61 -9.47 28.62 -36.36
CA THR A 61 -8.15 29.29 -36.30
C THR A 61 -7.91 30.32 -35.18
N SER A 62 -6.95 30.03 -34.31
CA SER A 62 -6.04 31.06 -33.81
C SER A 62 -4.63 30.48 -33.65
N THR A 63 -3.79 30.76 -34.63
CA THR A 63 -2.34 30.68 -34.56
C THR A 63 -1.87 31.72 -33.55
N PHE A 64 -1.21 31.33 -32.46
CA PHE A 64 -0.44 32.26 -31.63
C PHE A 64 1.04 31.91 -31.78
N ALA A 65 1.71 32.71 -32.61
CA ALA A 65 3.16 32.79 -32.67
C ALA A 65 3.70 33.44 -31.39
N GLY A 66 4.90 33.03 -31.00
CA GLY A 66 5.54 33.44 -29.76
C GLY A 66 6.10 34.86 -29.75
N ASN A 67 6.75 35.17 -28.62
CA ASN A 67 7.84 36.13 -28.35
C ASN A 67 8.14 35.92 -26.84
N ASN A 68 9.21 35.25 -26.43
CA ASN A 68 10.58 35.73 -26.21
C ASN A 68 10.73 37.10 -25.52
N ASP A 69 11.45 37.01 -24.39
CA ASP A 69 12.38 37.96 -23.78
C ASP A 69 11.87 39.36 -23.39
N GLN A 70 11.84 39.60 -22.08
CA GLN A 70 12.42 40.82 -21.53
C GLN A 70 12.86 40.62 -20.07
N GLU A 71 14.15 40.85 -19.88
CA GLU A 71 14.86 41.13 -18.64
C GLU A 71 14.24 42.35 -17.96
N GLU A 72 14.04 42.31 -16.63
CA GLU A 72 14.20 43.51 -15.79
C GLU A 72 14.79 43.10 -14.45
N GLU A 73 15.98 43.65 -14.20
CA GLU A 73 16.65 43.74 -12.92
C GLU A 73 15.87 44.69 -12.01
N GLY A 74 15.74 44.33 -10.73
CA GLY A 74 15.06 45.13 -9.73
C GLY A 74 15.71 44.95 -8.37
N GLU A 75 16.83 45.62 -8.17
CA GLU A 75 17.42 45.88 -6.86
C GLU A 75 16.47 46.78 -6.04
N GLY A 76 16.24 46.40 -4.79
CA GLY A 76 15.35 47.11 -3.88
C GLY A 76 15.76 46.88 -2.44
N GLU A 77 16.79 47.62 -2.02
CA GLU A 77 17.17 47.81 -0.63
C GLU A 77 16.05 48.57 0.11
N GLY A 78 15.73 48.11 1.31
CA GLY A 78 14.69 48.72 2.16
C GLY A 78 15.00 48.44 3.62
N GLU A 79 15.92 49.22 4.17
CA GLU A 79 16.17 49.34 5.60
C GLU A 79 14.94 49.92 6.32
N GLY A 80 14.60 49.37 7.49
CA GLY A 80 13.49 49.79 8.31
C GLY A 80 13.67 49.33 9.75
N GLU A 81 14.23 50.24 10.54
CA GLU A 81 14.73 50.11 11.91
C GLU A 81 13.62 49.94 12.98
N GLU A 82 14.04 49.28 14.07
CA GLU A 82 13.63 49.46 15.47
C GLU A 82 12.15 49.42 15.92
N THR A 83 11.86 48.54 16.87
CA THR A 83 11.66 49.01 18.26
C THR A 83 11.79 47.87 19.27
N THR A 84 12.46 48.23 20.36
CA THR A 84 12.83 47.46 21.53
C THR A 84 11.65 47.24 22.49
N LYS A 85 11.57 46.05 23.11
CA LYS A 85 11.06 45.93 24.49
C LYS A 85 11.62 44.73 25.25
N LYS A 86 12.68 45.02 26.01
CA LYS A 86 13.16 44.24 27.17
C LYS A 86 12.05 44.07 28.21
N LYS A 87 11.80 42.85 28.66
CA LYS A 87 11.39 42.58 30.06
C LYS A 87 12.27 41.48 30.67
N LYS A 88 13.17 41.95 31.55
CA LYS A 88 13.95 41.16 32.51
C LYS A 88 13.07 40.69 33.68
N LYS A 89 13.57 39.64 34.36
CA LYS A 89 13.33 39.13 35.74
C LYS A 89 12.63 37.75 35.70
N LYS A 90 13.11 36.70 36.37
CA LYS A 90 13.98 36.61 37.56
C LYS A 90 14.65 35.23 37.63
N LYS A 91 15.94 35.22 37.95
CA LYS A 91 16.72 34.07 38.42
C LYS A 91 16.04 33.43 39.65
N LYS A 92 15.93 32.09 39.66
CA LYS A 92 16.07 31.30 40.89
C LYS A 92 16.99 30.12 40.61
N LYS A 93 18.24 30.31 41.02
CA LYS A 93 19.36 29.38 40.99
C LYS A 93 19.17 28.42 42.17
N LYS A 94 18.75 27.18 41.93
CA LYS A 94 18.97 26.07 42.88
C LYS A 94 20.09 25.20 42.34
N LYS A 95 21.27 25.39 42.94
CA LYS A 95 22.37 24.42 42.92
C LYS A 95 21.84 23.13 43.55
N ASN A 96 21.83 22.03 42.80
CA ASN A 96 22.06 20.72 43.37
C ASN A 96 23.22 20.09 42.60
N LYS A 97 24.34 20.01 43.33
CA LYS A 97 25.59 19.36 43.00
C LYS A 97 25.42 17.91 43.46
N SER A 98 25.35 16.97 42.53
CA SER A 98 25.63 15.56 42.80
C SER A 98 26.28 14.98 41.56
N THR A 99 27.61 15.05 41.59
CA THR A 99 28.54 14.21 40.85
C THR A 99 28.23 12.75 41.14
N SER A 100 27.73 12.01 40.14
CA SER A 100 28.00 10.57 40.04
C SER A 100 28.43 10.29 38.61
N SER A 101 29.74 10.20 38.45
CA SER A 101 30.41 9.47 37.38
C SER A 101 29.83 8.06 37.30
N PHE A 102 28.93 7.85 36.35
CA PHE A 102 28.67 6.53 35.80
C PHE A 102 29.45 6.45 34.50
N GLU A 103 30.58 5.77 34.56
CA GLU A 103 31.26 5.23 33.40
C GLU A 103 30.26 4.31 32.70
N ALA A 104 29.66 4.80 31.62
CA ALA A 104 28.83 3.98 30.75
C ALA A 104 29.77 3.13 29.91
N GLU A 105 30.07 1.93 30.43
CA GLU A 105 30.60 0.82 29.65
C GLU A 105 29.79 0.70 28.34
N PRO A 106 30.43 0.73 27.16
CA PRO A 106 29.76 0.52 25.89
C PRO A 106 29.31 -0.95 25.86
N THR A 107 28.06 -1.19 26.26
CA THR A 107 27.42 -2.50 26.12
C THR A 107 27.20 -2.73 24.64
N THR A 108 28.23 -3.26 23.98
CA THR A 108 28.16 -3.85 22.64
C THR A 108 27.23 -5.05 22.71
N THR A 109 25.93 -4.76 22.65
CA THR A 109 24.89 -5.74 22.41
C THR A 109 25.04 -6.16 20.95
N THR A 110 25.97 -7.10 20.72
CA THR A 110 26.11 -7.83 19.47
C THR A 110 24.75 -8.43 19.15
N THR A 111 24.05 -7.79 18.22
CA THR A 111 22.71 -8.20 17.82
C THR A 111 22.85 -9.53 17.09
N PHE A 112 22.57 -10.63 17.80
CA PHE A 112 22.53 -11.96 17.19
C PHE A 112 21.43 -11.96 16.13
N VAL A 113 21.81 -11.84 14.87
CA VAL A 113 20.87 -11.96 13.76
C VAL A 113 20.56 -13.46 13.64
N PRO A 114 19.30 -13.90 13.87
CA PRO A 114 18.98 -15.30 13.74
C PRO A 114 19.24 -15.76 12.31
N VAL A 115 20.18 -16.69 12.17
CA VAL A 115 20.52 -17.30 10.89
C VAL A 115 19.38 -18.25 10.50
N PRO A 116 18.78 -18.10 9.31
CA PRO A 116 17.73 -19.01 8.87
C PRO A 116 18.30 -20.42 8.66
N PRO A 117 17.53 -21.48 8.98
CA PRO A 117 17.98 -22.86 8.80
C PRO A 117 18.26 -23.18 7.32
N ALA A 118 19.19 -24.10 7.09
CA ALA A 118 19.51 -24.59 5.75
C ALA A 118 18.27 -25.22 5.08
N GLY A 119 18.09 -24.98 3.77
CA GLY A 119 16.91 -25.45 3.03
C GLY A 119 15.63 -24.63 3.26
N SER A 120 15.71 -23.51 3.97
CA SER A 120 14.57 -22.60 4.11
C SER A 120 14.16 -21.95 2.79
N HIS A 121 12.85 -21.66 2.69
CA HIS A 121 12.25 -20.98 1.55
C HIS A 121 11.62 -19.66 1.99
N CYS A 122 11.47 -18.74 1.05
CA CYS A 122 10.81 -17.47 1.28
C CYS A 122 9.30 -17.68 1.45
N GLY A 123 8.73 -17.23 2.57
CA GLY A 123 7.30 -17.39 2.81
C GLY A 123 6.40 -16.47 1.96
N LEU A 124 6.97 -15.54 1.17
CA LEU A 124 6.19 -14.71 0.23
C LEU A 124 6.20 -15.25 -1.20
N CYS A 125 7.38 -15.65 -1.70
CA CYS A 125 7.53 -16.05 -3.11
C CYS A 125 7.86 -17.54 -3.31
N GLY A 126 8.06 -18.30 -2.22
CA GLY A 126 8.39 -19.73 -2.26
C GLY A 126 9.80 -20.08 -2.73
N LYS A 127 10.58 -19.11 -3.21
CA LYS A 127 11.94 -19.36 -3.72
C LYS A 127 12.88 -19.77 -2.60
N THR A 128 13.90 -20.56 -2.94
CA THR A 128 15.05 -20.88 -2.09
C THR A 128 16.25 -20.00 -2.49
N GLY A 129 17.29 -19.91 -1.63
CA GLY A 129 18.48 -19.10 -1.89
C GLY A 129 18.94 -18.33 -0.65
N LYS A 130 19.45 -17.10 -0.84
CA LYS A 130 19.86 -16.23 0.27
C LYS A 130 18.62 -15.79 1.04
N MET A 131 18.56 -16.17 2.31
CA MET A 131 17.42 -15.92 3.19
C MET A 131 17.81 -15.06 4.38
N ARG A 132 16.82 -14.38 4.94
CA ARG A 132 16.91 -13.71 6.24
C ARG A 132 15.61 -13.85 7.01
N VAL A 133 15.67 -13.64 8.31
CA VAL A 133 14.51 -13.55 9.18
C VAL A 133 14.08 -12.09 9.29
N THR A 134 12.79 -11.79 9.11
CA THR A 134 12.25 -10.44 9.27
C THR A 134 12.31 -10.00 10.74
N LYS A 135 12.58 -8.72 10.98
CA LYS A 135 12.67 -8.20 12.36
C LYS A 135 11.30 -8.12 13.03
N CYS A 136 10.28 -7.72 12.25
CA CYS A 136 8.92 -7.43 12.69
C CYS A 136 8.07 -8.67 13.00
N CYS A 137 8.05 -9.67 12.11
CA CYS A 137 7.18 -10.84 12.22
C CYS A 137 7.92 -12.19 12.31
N LYS A 138 9.26 -12.17 12.33
CA LYS A 138 10.12 -13.36 12.47
C LYS A 138 9.90 -14.43 11.38
N ASN A 139 9.40 -14.02 10.22
CA ASN A 139 9.23 -14.90 9.07
C ASN A 139 10.49 -14.95 8.21
N ILE A 140 10.69 -16.06 7.51
CA ILE A 140 11.82 -16.21 6.58
C ILE A 140 11.46 -15.61 5.23
N ILE A 141 12.35 -14.77 4.69
CA ILE A 141 12.17 -14.02 3.45
C ILE A 141 13.48 -13.97 2.65
N CYS A 142 13.40 -13.79 1.34
CA CYS A 142 14.58 -13.57 0.49
C CYS A 142 15.40 -12.38 1.00
N ASP A 143 16.71 -12.54 1.16
CA ASP A 143 17.64 -11.45 1.39
C ASP A 143 18.17 -10.93 0.05
N ASP A 144 17.39 -10.06 -0.58
CA ASP A 144 17.56 -9.59 -1.96
C ASP A 144 17.65 -8.05 -2.05
N TYR A 145 18.02 -7.40 -0.95
CA TYR A 145 18.21 -5.96 -0.87
C TYR A 145 19.26 -5.43 -1.84
N ASP A 146 20.32 -6.21 -2.05
CA ASP A 146 21.44 -5.95 -2.96
C ASP A 146 21.03 -5.96 -4.44
N LYS A 147 19.94 -6.64 -4.78
CA LYS A 147 19.45 -6.73 -6.17
C LYS A 147 18.57 -5.53 -6.57
N TYR A 148 18.21 -4.66 -5.63
CA TYR A 148 17.38 -3.51 -5.91
C TYR A 148 18.19 -2.37 -6.53
N GLN A 149 17.85 -1.99 -7.76
CA GLN A 149 18.40 -0.79 -8.38
C GLN A 149 17.64 0.46 -7.91
N LEU A 150 18.38 1.45 -7.41
CA LEU A 150 17.80 2.73 -6.97
C LEU A 150 17.00 3.37 -8.11
N MET A 151 15.85 3.98 -7.79
CA MET A 151 14.91 4.60 -8.74
C MET A 151 14.30 3.69 -9.83
N SER A 152 14.54 2.38 -9.80
CA SER A 152 13.84 1.44 -10.70
C SER A 152 12.36 1.27 -10.37
N PHE A 153 11.96 1.58 -9.14
CA PHE A 153 10.64 1.26 -8.56
C PHE A 153 10.25 -0.22 -8.68
N ALA A 154 11.23 -1.10 -8.91
CA ALA A 154 11.01 -2.52 -9.07
C ALA A 154 10.44 -3.15 -7.80
N ARG A 155 9.50 -4.08 -7.98
CA ARG A 155 8.88 -4.89 -6.91
C ARG A 155 9.46 -6.30 -6.85
N ASN A 156 10.69 -6.48 -7.32
CA ASN A 156 11.36 -7.78 -7.40
C ASN A 156 12.06 -8.22 -6.11
N SER A 157 12.15 -7.36 -5.09
CA SER A 157 12.78 -7.66 -3.80
C SER A 157 11.73 -7.92 -2.71
N CYS A 158 11.66 -9.15 -2.22
CA CYS A 158 10.67 -9.54 -1.21
C CYS A 158 10.93 -8.81 0.11
N SER A 159 12.18 -8.85 0.60
CA SER A 159 12.55 -8.23 1.88
C SER A 159 12.33 -6.72 1.88
N ARG A 160 12.78 -6.03 0.83
CA ARG A 160 12.60 -4.59 0.70
C ARG A 160 11.12 -4.19 0.58
N ASN A 161 10.35 -4.92 -0.21
CA ASN A 161 8.92 -4.61 -0.35
C ASN A 161 8.16 -4.87 0.95
N HIS A 162 8.52 -5.93 1.68
CA HIS A 162 7.96 -6.18 3.00
C HIS A 162 8.24 -5.02 3.95
N ASP A 163 9.49 -4.56 4.01
CA ASP A 163 9.89 -3.49 4.91
C ASP A 163 9.25 -2.14 4.51
N ARG A 164 9.12 -1.87 3.21
CA ARG A 164 8.62 -0.56 2.71
C ARG A 164 7.11 -0.46 2.58
N TYR A 165 6.41 -1.56 2.29
CA TYR A 165 5.01 -1.53 1.88
C TYR A 165 4.09 -2.32 2.80
N THR A 166 4.53 -2.68 4.01
CA THR A 166 3.65 -3.32 4.99
C THR A 166 3.46 -2.47 6.24
N VAL A 167 2.24 -2.52 6.78
CA VAL A 167 1.94 -1.94 8.08
C VAL A 167 2.69 -2.68 9.18
N CYS A 168 2.95 -3.99 9.01
CA CYS A 168 3.67 -4.80 9.98
C CYS A 168 5.09 -4.26 10.25
N ASN A 169 5.86 -3.93 9.21
CA ASN A 169 7.19 -3.37 9.41
C ASN A 169 7.13 -1.96 9.99
N THR A 170 6.28 -1.09 9.45
CA THR A 170 6.08 0.28 9.96
C THR A 170 5.73 0.28 11.45
N HIS A 171 4.81 -0.60 11.86
CA HIS A 171 4.40 -0.78 13.26
C HIS A 171 5.57 -1.18 14.17
N PHE A 172 6.44 -2.07 13.68
CA PHE A 172 7.62 -2.51 14.41
C PHE A 172 8.68 -1.39 14.54
N GLU A 173 8.97 -0.68 13.46
CA GLU A 173 9.96 0.41 13.44
C GLU A 173 9.56 1.55 14.37
N LEU A 174 8.26 1.88 14.42
CA LEU A 174 7.71 2.89 15.31
C LEU A 174 7.47 2.38 16.75
N LYS A 175 7.80 1.10 17.02
CA LYS A 175 7.72 0.47 18.34
C LYS A 175 6.34 0.60 18.98
N HIS A 176 5.28 0.53 18.17
CA HIS A 176 3.92 0.54 18.68
C HIS A 176 3.61 -0.75 19.43
N ARG A 177 2.77 -0.65 20.47
CA ARG A 177 2.38 -1.81 21.28
C ARG A 177 1.23 -2.57 20.61
N GLY A 178 1.15 -3.86 20.89
CA GLY A 178 0.06 -4.72 20.41
C GLY A 178 0.18 -5.12 18.94
N ALA A 179 -0.92 -5.64 18.41
CA ALA A 179 -1.00 -6.12 17.03
C ALA A 179 -1.25 -4.97 16.05
N TRP A 180 -0.47 -4.90 14.97
CA TRP A 180 -0.55 -3.82 13.99
C TRP A 180 -1.93 -3.70 13.33
N GLN A 181 -2.67 -4.81 13.20
CA GLN A 181 -4.02 -4.85 12.60
C GLN A 181 -5.03 -4.00 13.37
N LYS A 182 -4.78 -3.74 14.66
CA LYS A 182 -5.66 -2.98 15.55
C LYS A 182 -5.01 -1.66 16.03
N CYS A 183 -3.85 -1.31 15.47
CA CYS A 183 -3.11 -0.13 15.91
C CYS A 183 -3.69 1.15 15.29
N LEU A 184 -4.35 1.96 16.13
CA LEU A 184 -4.97 3.22 15.72
C LEU A 184 -3.92 4.27 15.32
N GLU A 185 -2.72 4.23 15.91
CA GLU A 185 -1.61 5.11 15.56
C GLU A 185 -1.13 4.85 14.12
N CYS A 186 -0.97 3.58 13.74
CA CYS A 186 -0.63 3.19 12.36
C CYS A 186 -1.71 3.65 11.38
N GLN A 187 -2.98 3.41 11.69
CA GLN A 187 -4.11 3.82 10.85
C GLN A 187 -4.14 5.33 10.65
N ARG A 188 -3.88 6.11 11.71
CA ARG A 188 -3.88 7.58 11.67
C ARG A 188 -2.70 8.14 10.87
N MET A 189 -1.48 7.66 11.12
CA MET A 189 -0.29 8.20 10.45
C MET A 189 -0.28 7.90 8.94
N MET A 190 -0.71 6.71 8.54
CA MET A 190 -0.73 6.33 7.12
C MET A 190 -1.93 6.94 6.38
N GLY A 191 -3.05 7.11 7.11
CA GLY A 191 -4.36 7.40 6.55
C GLY A 191 -5.05 6.12 6.06
N VAL A 192 -6.39 6.13 6.07
CA VAL A 192 -7.23 4.95 5.79
C VAL A 192 -6.89 4.26 4.47
N PRO A 193 -6.72 4.98 3.33
CA PRO A 193 -6.41 4.32 2.06
C PRO A 193 -5.07 3.58 2.07
N SER A 194 -4.02 4.22 2.60
CA SER A 194 -2.69 3.63 2.65
C SER A 194 -2.60 2.50 3.67
N PHE A 195 -3.29 2.61 4.80
CA PHE A 195 -3.36 1.53 5.80
C PHE A 195 -4.04 0.28 5.25
N ALA A 196 -5.18 0.45 4.56
CA ALA A 196 -5.90 -0.66 3.95
C ALA A 196 -5.10 -1.32 2.82
N ASP A 197 -4.51 -0.54 1.91
CA ASP A 197 -3.67 -1.05 0.82
C ASP A 197 -2.45 -1.81 1.36
N GLN A 198 -1.67 -1.19 2.27
CA GLN A 198 -0.48 -1.81 2.84
C GLN A 198 -0.78 -2.96 3.80
N GLY A 199 -1.98 -3.02 4.37
CA GLY A 199 -2.42 -4.12 5.23
C GLY A 199 -2.92 -5.34 4.47
N THR A 200 -3.23 -5.21 3.17
CA THR A 200 -3.86 -6.28 2.37
C THR A 200 -3.05 -6.73 1.15
N ASN A 201 -1.97 -6.02 0.81
CA ASN A 201 -1.13 -6.36 -0.33
C ASN A 201 -0.38 -7.71 -0.19
N GLU A 202 0.24 -8.12 -1.29
CA GLU A 202 0.97 -9.38 -1.43
C GLU A 202 2.29 -9.48 -0.62
N TYR A 203 2.74 -8.39 0.00
CA TYR A 203 3.97 -8.40 0.80
C TYR A 203 3.73 -8.75 2.27
N ASN A 204 2.46 -8.93 2.67
CA ASN A 204 2.10 -9.33 4.02
C ASN A 204 2.06 -10.86 4.16
N PHE A 205 2.74 -11.38 5.18
CA PHE A 205 2.58 -12.78 5.61
C PHE A 205 1.19 -13.03 6.24
N VAL A 206 0.64 -12.02 6.92
CA VAL A 206 -0.71 -12.04 7.48
C VAL A 206 -1.45 -10.84 6.91
N LYS A 207 -2.49 -11.08 6.11
CA LYS A 207 -3.30 -10.00 5.55
C LYS A 207 -4.35 -9.51 6.54
N LEU A 208 -4.67 -8.23 6.46
CA LEU A 208 -5.74 -7.62 7.23
C LEU A 208 -7.10 -8.17 6.76
N ALA A 209 -7.77 -8.93 7.61
CA ALA A 209 -9.00 -9.64 7.24
C ALA A 209 -10.17 -8.69 6.89
N ASN A 210 -10.32 -7.60 7.64
CA ASN A 210 -11.40 -6.63 7.47
C ASN A 210 -10.80 -5.23 7.27
N PRO A 211 -10.28 -4.90 6.07
CA PRO A 211 -9.74 -3.59 5.81
C PRO A 211 -10.83 -2.52 5.90
N PRO A 212 -10.52 -1.33 6.43
CA PRO A 212 -11.47 -0.23 6.44
C PRO A 212 -11.83 0.16 5.01
N LYS A 213 -13.12 0.33 4.73
CA LYS A 213 -13.60 0.80 3.42
C LYS A 213 -13.33 2.29 3.28
N TYR A 214 -12.95 2.72 2.07
CA TYR A 214 -12.71 4.12 1.74
C TYR A 214 -13.06 4.38 0.28
N THR A 215 -13.22 5.66 -0.05
CA THR A 215 -13.40 6.13 -1.41
C THR A 215 -12.44 7.28 -1.64
N ILE A 216 -11.70 7.23 -2.73
CA ILE A 216 -10.82 8.29 -3.20
C ILE A 216 -11.49 8.93 -4.40
N THR A 217 -11.53 10.26 -4.42
CA THR A 217 -12.05 11.04 -5.55
C THR A 217 -10.89 11.71 -6.29
N CYS A 218 -10.92 11.67 -7.62
CA CYS A 218 -9.95 12.38 -8.45
C CYS A 218 -10.07 13.89 -8.23
N SER A 219 -8.93 14.57 -8.16
CA SER A 219 -8.89 16.03 -7.97
C SER A 219 -9.20 16.82 -9.24
N TYR A 220 -9.33 16.13 -10.39
CA TYR A 220 -9.44 16.75 -11.72
C TYR A 220 -10.68 16.32 -12.50
N CYS A 221 -11.41 15.32 -12.03
CA CYS A 221 -12.64 14.84 -12.66
C CYS A 221 -13.56 14.17 -11.63
N PRO A 222 -14.84 13.89 -11.97
CA PRO A 222 -15.79 13.25 -11.06
C PRO A 222 -15.51 11.79 -10.70
N TYR A 223 -14.45 11.18 -11.25
CA TYR A 223 -14.14 9.77 -11.01
C TYR A 223 -13.76 9.50 -9.56
N SER A 224 -14.33 8.44 -8.98
CA SER A 224 -14.00 7.95 -7.64
C SER A 224 -13.84 6.43 -7.61
N SER A 225 -12.91 5.93 -6.80
CA SER A 225 -12.71 4.49 -6.61
C SER A 225 -12.31 4.16 -5.17
N GLY A 226 -12.61 2.93 -4.74
CA GLY A 226 -12.16 2.36 -3.47
C GLY A 226 -10.78 1.71 -3.52
N SER A 227 -10.05 1.84 -4.64
CA SER A 227 -8.73 1.23 -4.85
C SER A 227 -7.66 2.30 -5.04
N LEU A 228 -6.53 2.18 -4.32
CA LEU A 228 -5.40 3.09 -4.47
C LEU A 228 -4.67 2.88 -5.82
N LYS A 229 -4.81 1.70 -6.42
CA LYS A 229 -4.19 1.35 -7.71
C LYS A 229 -4.72 2.19 -8.87
N ASP A 230 -5.93 2.74 -8.75
CA ASP A 230 -6.55 3.60 -9.76
C ASP A 230 -6.00 5.04 -9.74
N PHE A 231 -5.21 5.37 -8.72
CA PHE A 231 -4.62 6.69 -8.48
C PHE A 231 -3.09 6.60 -8.42
N PRO A 232 -2.39 6.53 -9.58
CA PRO A 232 -0.95 6.32 -9.63
C PRO A 232 -0.12 7.48 -9.05
N SER A 233 -0.73 8.64 -8.85
CA SER A 233 -0.06 9.81 -8.28
C SER A 233 -0.81 10.33 -7.06
N ILE A 234 -0.03 10.54 -6.01
CA ILE A 234 -0.43 11.26 -4.81
C ILE A 234 0.46 12.50 -4.77
N SER A 235 -0.15 13.68 -4.86
CA SER A 235 0.57 14.94 -4.73
C SER A 235 0.13 15.66 -3.46
N TYR A 236 1.09 16.29 -2.79
CA TYR A 236 0.84 17.27 -1.75
C TYR A 236 0.93 18.64 -2.42
N LYS A 237 -0.08 19.49 -2.24
CA LYS A 237 0.08 20.88 -2.62
C LYS A 237 0.99 21.54 -1.58
N PHE A 238 1.94 22.36 -2.02
CA PHE A 238 2.84 23.07 -1.12
C PHE A 238 2.00 23.93 -0.15
N GLY A 239 2.21 23.76 1.16
CA GLY A 239 1.40 24.42 2.20
C GLY A 239 0.10 23.71 2.60
N ASP A 240 -0.34 22.69 1.87
CA ASP A 240 -1.50 21.88 2.24
C ASP A 240 -1.08 20.54 2.86
N THR A 241 -1.74 20.16 3.95
CA THR A 241 -1.63 18.82 4.54
C THR A 241 -2.52 17.79 3.84
N LYS A 242 -3.39 18.23 2.91
CA LYS A 242 -4.33 17.36 2.21
C LYS A 242 -3.67 16.69 1.01
N LYS A 243 -3.78 15.36 0.96
CA LYS A 243 -3.39 14.55 -0.20
C LYS A 243 -4.35 14.83 -1.36
N SER A 244 -3.80 15.14 -2.53
CA SER A 244 -4.54 15.20 -3.80
C SER A 244 -4.22 13.95 -4.61
N TYR A 245 -5.25 13.38 -5.24
CA TYR A 245 -5.17 12.15 -6.01
C TYR A 245 -5.55 12.42 -7.46
N ALA A 246 -4.75 11.96 -8.41
CA ALA A 246 -5.09 11.99 -9.83
C ALA A 246 -5.37 10.56 -10.30
N CYS A 247 -6.53 10.32 -10.91
CA CYS A 247 -6.84 9.02 -11.50
C CYS A 247 -5.89 8.73 -12.67
N ILE A 248 -5.78 7.46 -13.06
CA ILE A 248 -4.87 7.03 -14.13
C ILE A 248 -5.06 7.79 -15.45
N THR A 249 -6.30 8.14 -15.80
CA THR A 249 -6.61 8.90 -17.01
C THR A 249 -6.06 10.32 -16.92
N CYS A 250 -6.45 11.08 -15.89
CA CYS A 250 -5.97 12.46 -15.71
C CYS A 250 -4.45 12.53 -15.52
N TYR A 251 -3.87 11.54 -14.84
CA TYR A 251 -2.42 11.45 -14.65
C TYR A 251 -1.69 11.35 -16.01
N LYS A 252 -2.14 10.45 -16.89
CA LYS A 252 -1.55 10.29 -18.22
C LYS A 252 -1.73 11.53 -19.08
N THR A 253 -2.92 12.14 -19.06
CA THR A 253 -3.19 13.36 -19.85
C THR A 253 -2.27 14.51 -19.46
N LYS A 254 -2.09 14.77 -18.16
CA LYS A 254 -1.21 15.86 -17.71
C LYS A 254 0.27 15.60 -17.99
N ARG A 255 0.71 14.35 -17.93
CA ARG A 255 2.11 13.99 -18.20
C ARG A 255 2.49 14.12 -19.68
N ASN A 256 1.51 14.18 -20.58
CA ASN A 256 1.74 14.40 -22.00
C ASN A 256 1.73 15.90 -22.38
N ILE A 257 1.49 16.79 -21.41
CA ILE A 257 1.47 18.25 -21.60
C ILE A 257 2.77 18.89 -21.06
N LEU A 258 3.57 18.13 -20.29
CA LEU A 258 4.88 18.52 -19.78
C LEU A 258 5.96 17.73 -20.52
#